data_AF-A0A949B0M8-F1
#
_entry.id   AF-A0A949B0M8-F1
#
_cell.length_a   1.000
_cell.length_b   1.000
_cell.length_c   1.000
_cell.angle_alpha   90.00
_cell.angle_beta   90.00
_cell.angle_gamma   90.00
#
_symmetry.space_group_name_H-M   'P 1'
#
loop_
_entity.id
_entity.type
_entity.pdbx_description
1 polymer ?
#
loop_
_entity_poly.entity_id
_entity_poly.type
_entity_poly.pdbx_seq_one_letter_code
_entity_poly.pdbx_strand_id
1 'polypeptide(L)'
;LRKRIFDEQDTTFSKTQKEALKFLIACLQYHAEWRTMETASGFAFMPNIEELALLIRRIRNRENFLPYPITGNWADKLVMLESEYSNESKNNSEYPEDALFESLERVLKSLLKNDWFQINSDLSYLNPLLEFIQNTSIDDYKFEIFTLNNDMVIENYFSVNKEIPWRGFINGRWQGIRNDTQNDPYGRIDLYKLHGSIDWVRLEDMDVWEVEKLDDEKKENIQDKHNPYVIFGQGTKTFSVEPFFSLINHFNNRLNSSSKDYFFIIGYSFFDPYVNNLLFNAVKGFKKLIIVNPNFGPEKIFTKDKKPQPGPDNFFRIKYPAETNQGDLTDYLREIQKNSFYSELPEFNYFTISAENIEYIPLPTKDFIREFFSNNGDLLFEFIKVFEEEKEISRPF
;
A
#
# COMPACT_ATOMS: atom_id res chain seq x y z
N LEU A 1 7.16 17.30 -2.52
CA LEU A 1 8.24 17.07 -3.50
C LEU A 1 8.34 18.16 -4.58
N ARG A 2 7.34 18.35 -5.48
CA ARG A 2 7.41 19.37 -6.55
C ARG A 2 7.83 20.76 -6.06
N LYS A 3 7.21 21.29 -4.99
CA LYS A 3 7.59 22.59 -4.40
C LYS A 3 9.10 22.70 -4.12
N ARG A 4 9.71 21.67 -3.51
CA ARG A 4 11.16 21.63 -3.18
C ARG A 4 12.05 21.54 -4.43
N ILE A 5 11.61 20.82 -5.46
CA ILE A 5 12.35 20.67 -6.72
C ILE A 5 12.43 22.00 -7.49
N PHE A 6 11.36 22.81 -7.43
CA PHE A 6 11.28 24.09 -8.15
C PHE A 6 11.74 25.29 -7.32
N ASP A 7 11.96 25.13 -6.02
CA ASP A 7 12.51 26.17 -5.15
C ASP A 7 14.05 26.17 -5.23
N GLU A 8 14.64 27.28 -5.64
CA GLU A 8 16.10 27.43 -5.73
C GLU A 8 16.77 27.49 -4.35
N GLN A 9 16.04 27.93 -3.31
CA GLN A 9 16.55 28.05 -1.95
C GLN A 9 16.50 26.74 -1.16
N ASP A 10 15.78 25.73 -1.65
CA ASP A 10 15.71 24.41 -1.01
C ASP A 10 17.06 23.70 -1.09
N THR A 11 17.60 23.27 0.06
CA THR A 11 18.90 22.58 0.15
C THR A 11 18.78 21.07 0.26
N THR A 12 17.56 20.50 0.17
CA THR A 12 17.32 19.05 0.27
C THR A 12 17.98 18.28 -0.87
N PHE A 13 18.03 18.90 -2.06
CA PHE A 13 18.54 18.30 -3.29
C PHE A 13 19.65 19.15 -3.91
N SER A 14 20.70 18.52 -4.43
CA SER A 14 21.69 19.19 -5.27
C SER A 14 21.08 19.73 -6.56
N LYS A 15 21.81 20.60 -7.26
CA LYS A 15 21.35 21.16 -8.54
C LYS A 15 21.10 20.05 -9.57
N THR A 16 22.04 19.11 -9.73
CA THR A 16 21.86 17.97 -10.62
C THR A 16 20.74 17.04 -10.18
N GLN A 17 20.56 16.81 -8.87
CA GLN A 17 19.42 16.02 -8.36
C GLN A 17 18.07 16.67 -8.68
N LYS A 18 17.93 17.99 -8.52
CA LYS A 18 16.71 18.71 -8.91
C LYS A 18 16.43 18.57 -10.40
N GLU A 19 17.44 18.72 -11.24
CA GLU A 19 17.31 18.55 -12.70
C GLU A 19 16.91 17.12 -13.08
N ALA A 20 17.53 16.12 -12.46
CA ALA A 20 17.17 14.71 -12.65
C ALA A 20 15.71 14.44 -12.25
N LEU A 21 15.27 14.94 -11.09
CA LEU A 21 13.88 14.77 -10.65
C LEU A 21 12.88 15.49 -11.57
N LYS A 22 13.19 16.69 -12.08
CA LYS A 22 12.35 17.37 -13.09
C LYS A 22 12.19 16.53 -14.35
N PHE A 23 13.29 15.99 -14.85
CA PHE A 23 13.30 15.11 -16.02
C PHE A 23 12.44 13.86 -15.78
N LEU A 24 12.66 13.13 -14.68
CA LEU A 24 11.90 11.92 -14.34
C LEU A 24 10.40 12.19 -14.16
N ILE A 25 10.03 13.30 -13.51
CA ILE A 25 8.62 13.68 -13.33
C ILE A 25 7.97 13.99 -14.68
N ALA A 26 8.67 14.67 -15.58
CA ALA A 26 8.15 14.94 -16.93
C ALA A 26 7.94 13.64 -17.73
N CYS A 27 8.90 12.71 -17.64
CA CYS A 27 8.79 11.38 -18.21
C CYS A 27 7.58 10.60 -17.67
N LEU A 28 7.38 10.58 -16.36
CA LEU A 28 6.22 9.93 -15.74
C LEU A 28 4.91 10.56 -16.17
N GLN A 29 4.86 11.89 -16.27
CA GLN A 29 3.68 12.62 -16.74
C GLN A 29 3.32 12.21 -18.17
N TYR A 30 4.31 12.17 -19.07
CA TYR A 30 4.10 11.69 -20.44
C TYR A 30 3.59 10.24 -20.48
N HIS A 31 4.19 9.33 -19.70
CA HIS A 31 3.72 7.95 -19.62
C HIS A 31 2.32 7.81 -19.02
N ALA A 32 1.97 8.63 -18.02
CA ALA A 32 0.64 8.63 -17.42
C ALA A 32 -0.41 9.12 -18.43
N GLU A 33 -0.11 10.17 -19.19
CA GLU A 33 -0.98 10.66 -20.27
C GLU A 33 -1.15 9.64 -21.38
N TRP A 34 -0.06 9.02 -21.84
CA TRP A 34 -0.11 7.94 -22.83
C TRP A 34 -0.99 6.76 -22.35
N ARG A 35 -0.76 6.27 -21.13
CA ARG A 35 -1.56 5.18 -20.53
C ARG A 35 -3.05 5.54 -20.44
N THR A 36 -3.33 6.80 -20.07
CA THR A 36 -4.70 7.33 -20.01
C THR A 36 -5.37 7.30 -21.39
N MET A 37 -4.64 7.63 -22.46
CA MET A 37 -5.15 7.58 -23.83
C MET A 37 -5.38 6.15 -24.33
N GLU A 38 -4.56 5.19 -23.91
CA GLU A 38 -4.73 3.77 -24.26
C GLU A 38 -5.92 3.12 -23.55
N THR A 39 -6.25 3.55 -22.33
CA THR A 39 -7.39 3.02 -21.60
C THR A 39 -8.73 3.56 -22.11
N ALA A 40 -9.55 2.67 -22.66
CA ALA A 40 -10.90 2.99 -23.14
C ALA A 40 -11.93 3.28 -22.01
N SER A 41 -11.55 3.11 -20.74
CA SER A 41 -12.46 3.09 -19.58
C SER A 41 -12.67 4.44 -18.88
N GLY A 42 -12.12 5.53 -19.42
CA GLY A 42 -12.22 6.86 -18.79
C GLY A 42 -11.40 6.99 -17.50
N PHE A 43 -10.39 6.13 -17.34
CA PHE A 43 -9.47 6.18 -16.20
C PHE A 43 -8.26 7.07 -16.52
N ALA A 44 -8.05 8.10 -15.71
CA ALA A 44 -6.88 8.96 -15.82
C ALA A 44 -5.78 8.50 -14.86
N PHE A 45 -4.66 8.05 -15.42
CA PHE A 45 -3.46 7.78 -14.65
C PHE A 45 -2.80 9.11 -14.26
N MET A 46 -2.38 9.21 -13.01
CA MET A 46 -1.60 10.34 -12.52
C MET A 46 -0.28 9.85 -11.94
N PRO A 47 0.85 10.52 -12.23
CA PRO A 47 2.13 10.19 -11.63
C PRO A 47 2.06 10.24 -10.11
N ASN A 48 2.51 9.18 -9.46
CA ASN A 48 2.62 9.13 -8.00
C ASN A 48 4.06 8.90 -7.54
N ILE A 49 4.26 8.96 -6.21
CA ILE A 49 5.59 8.87 -5.62
C ILE A 49 6.20 7.47 -5.70
N GLU A 50 5.37 6.42 -5.66
CA GLU A 50 5.83 5.03 -5.80
C GLU A 50 6.30 4.76 -7.22
N GLU A 51 5.61 5.28 -8.24
CA GLU A 51 6.06 5.19 -9.63
C GLU A 51 7.40 5.90 -9.84
N LEU A 52 7.63 7.02 -9.16
CA LEU A 52 8.93 7.71 -9.18
C LEU A 52 10.02 6.89 -8.51
N ALA A 53 9.76 6.34 -7.32
CA ALA A 53 10.71 5.47 -6.63
C ALA A 53 11.03 4.21 -7.46
N LEU A 54 10.02 3.61 -8.10
CA LEU A 54 10.16 2.48 -9.02
C LEU A 54 11.04 2.86 -10.22
N LEU A 55 10.78 4.01 -10.85
CA LEU A 55 11.55 4.47 -12.00
C LEU A 55 13.03 4.70 -11.63
N ILE A 56 13.29 5.37 -10.50
CA ILE A 56 14.65 5.58 -9.97
C ILE A 56 15.34 4.24 -9.74
N ARG A 57 14.66 3.28 -9.12
CA ARG A 57 15.21 1.93 -8.86
C ARG A 57 15.50 1.17 -10.16
N ARG A 58 14.61 1.24 -11.15
CA ARG A 58 14.81 0.64 -12.48
C ARG A 58 16.01 1.25 -13.20
N ILE A 59 16.16 2.58 -13.15
CA ILE A 59 17.30 3.29 -13.76
C ILE A 59 18.61 2.96 -13.03
N ARG A 60 18.60 2.87 -11.70
CA ARG A 60 19.78 2.45 -10.92
C ARG A 60 20.23 1.05 -11.32
N ASN A 61 19.28 0.13 -11.45
CA ASN A 61 19.55 -1.28 -11.71
C ASN A 61 19.58 -1.60 -13.23
N ARG A 62 19.59 -0.60 -14.11
CA ARG A 62 19.41 -0.76 -15.56
C ARG A 62 20.44 -1.67 -16.22
N GLU A 63 21.64 -1.79 -15.66
CA GLU A 63 22.68 -2.68 -16.17
C GLU A 63 22.37 -4.16 -15.89
N ASN A 64 21.55 -4.44 -14.87
CA ASN A 64 21.13 -5.80 -14.49
C ASN A 64 19.85 -6.24 -15.23
N PHE A 65 19.11 -5.28 -15.80
CA PHE A 65 17.95 -5.57 -16.64
C PHE A 65 18.43 -5.61 -18.10
N LEU A 66 18.10 -6.69 -18.82
CA LEU A 66 18.27 -6.74 -20.29
C LEU A 66 17.81 -5.40 -20.87
N PRO A 67 18.52 -4.82 -21.87
CA PRO A 67 18.36 -3.42 -22.25
C PRO A 67 16.90 -3.15 -22.58
N TYR A 68 16.17 -2.63 -21.58
CA TYR A 68 14.91 -1.97 -21.83
C TYR A 68 15.28 -0.86 -22.81
N PRO A 69 14.51 -0.62 -23.88
CA PRO A 69 14.72 0.53 -24.73
C PRO A 69 14.34 1.76 -23.90
N ILE A 70 15.25 2.17 -23.01
CA ILE A 70 15.44 3.56 -22.65
C ILE A 70 15.70 4.19 -24.01
N THR A 71 14.67 4.82 -24.58
CA THR A 71 14.78 5.51 -25.87
C THR A 71 16.11 6.24 -25.91
N GLY A 72 16.89 6.15 -27.00
CA GLY A 72 18.28 6.63 -27.01
C GLY A 72 18.47 8.03 -26.39
N ASN A 73 17.49 8.91 -26.59
CA ASN A 73 17.45 10.25 -26.01
C ASN A 73 17.41 10.30 -24.47
N TRP A 74 16.75 9.35 -23.80
CA TRP A 74 16.76 9.24 -22.34
C TRP A 74 18.12 8.75 -21.85
N ALA A 75 18.74 7.79 -22.54
CA ALA A 75 20.02 7.24 -22.15
C ALA A 75 21.11 8.32 -22.13
N ASP A 76 21.16 9.16 -23.18
CA ASP A 76 22.11 10.27 -23.26
C ASP A 76 21.91 11.29 -22.13
N LYS A 77 20.66 11.69 -21.84
CA LYS A 77 20.36 12.64 -20.75
C LYS A 77 20.69 12.04 -19.38
N LEU A 78 20.43 10.75 -19.15
CA LEU A 78 20.76 10.07 -17.89
C LEU A 78 22.27 10.00 -17.67
N VAL A 79 23.04 9.61 -18.70
CA VAL A 79 24.52 9.56 -18.65
C VAL A 79 25.10 10.95 -18.40
N MET A 80 24.55 11.98 -19.06
CA MET A 80 24.95 13.36 -18.84
C MET A 80 24.73 13.79 -17.38
N LEU A 81 23.54 13.52 -16.82
CA LEU A 81 23.22 13.84 -15.43
C LEU A 81 24.10 13.10 -14.42
N GLU A 82 24.43 11.83 -14.68
CA GLU A 82 25.34 11.06 -13.81
C GLU A 82 26.76 11.61 -13.85
N SER A 83 27.24 12.00 -15.03
CA SER A 83 28.54 12.65 -15.20
C SER A 83 28.59 14.01 -14.48
N GLU A 84 27.55 14.84 -14.63
CA GLU A 84 27.44 16.11 -13.91
C GLU A 84 27.46 15.89 -12.39
N TYR A 85 26.66 14.95 -11.87
CA TYR A 85 26.60 14.66 -10.44
C TYR A 85 27.93 14.13 -9.89
N SER A 86 28.66 13.33 -10.67
CA SER A 86 29.98 12.82 -10.27
C SER A 86 31.03 13.92 -10.16
N ASN A 87 30.87 15.00 -10.93
CA ASN A 87 31.75 16.17 -10.91
C ASN A 87 31.29 17.27 -9.93
N GLU A 88 30.09 17.17 -9.34
CA GLU A 88 29.65 18.09 -8.29
C GLU A 88 30.48 17.91 -7.01
N SER A 89 30.79 19.01 -6.31
CA SER A 89 31.50 18.95 -5.03
C SER A 89 30.61 18.31 -3.95
N LYS A 90 31.07 17.19 -3.39
CA LYS A 90 30.36 16.41 -2.37
C LYS A 90 30.89 16.63 -0.95
N ASN A 91 31.59 17.76 -0.70
CA ASN A 91 32.33 18.00 0.54
C ASN A 91 31.51 17.91 1.86
N ASN A 92 30.17 17.98 1.78
CA ASN A 92 29.26 17.85 2.92
C ASN A 92 28.28 16.65 2.78
N SER A 93 28.50 15.75 1.84
CA SER A 93 27.67 14.54 1.71
C SER A 93 28.10 13.50 2.73
N GLU A 94 27.15 13.02 3.52
CA GLU A 94 27.35 11.86 4.41
C GLU A 94 27.79 10.62 3.63
N TYR A 95 27.39 10.52 2.36
CA TYR A 95 27.71 9.42 1.46
C TYR A 95 28.30 9.98 0.14
N PRO A 96 29.63 10.23 0.08
CA PRO A 96 30.24 10.85 -1.10
C PRO A 96 30.38 9.87 -2.29
N GLU A 97 30.41 8.57 -2.03
CA GLU A 97 30.63 7.55 -3.06
C GLU A 97 29.39 7.20 -3.87
N ASP A 98 28.19 7.62 -3.46
CA ASP A 98 26.99 7.21 -4.18
C ASP A 98 26.92 7.72 -5.60
N ALA A 99 26.31 6.89 -6.44
CA ALA A 99 25.78 7.32 -7.73
C ALA A 99 24.56 8.23 -7.55
N LEU A 100 24.22 8.98 -8.61
CA LEU A 100 23.09 9.92 -8.62
C LEU A 100 21.77 9.26 -8.15
N PHE A 101 21.41 8.11 -8.72
CA PHE A 101 20.14 7.45 -8.44
C PHE A 101 20.12 6.72 -7.09
N GLU A 102 21.28 6.31 -6.57
CA GLU A 102 21.40 5.80 -5.19
C GLU A 102 21.15 6.93 -4.18
N SER A 103 21.76 8.08 -4.41
CA SER A 103 21.57 9.28 -3.60
C SER A 103 20.11 9.75 -3.64
N LEU A 104 19.49 9.80 -4.83
CA LEU A 104 18.07 10.14 -4.96
C LEU A 104 17.17 9.17 -4.19
N GLU A 105 17.39 7.85 -4.29
CA GLU A 105 16.60 6.87 -3.54
C GLU A 105 16.72 7.10 -2.01
N ARG A 106 17.94 7.36 -1.51
CA ARG A 106 18.16 7.62 -0.08
C ARG A 106 17.46 8.91 0.38
N VAL A 107 17.58 9.99 -0.38
CA VAL A 107 16.92 11.25 -0.04
C VAL A 107 15.40 11.06 -0.02
N LEU A 108 14.82 10.33 -0.98
CA LEU A 108 13.38 10.04 -0.99
C LEU A 108 12.96 9.19 0.22
N LYS A 109 13.75 8.17 0.59
CA LYS A 109 13.53 7.36 1.81
C LYS A 109 13.61 8.22 3.08
N SER A 110 14.56 9.13 3.16
CA SER A 110 14.69 10.08 4.27
C SER A 110 13.48 11.01 4.36
N LEU A 111 13.02 11.57 3.23
CA LEU A 111 11.82 12.39 3.18
C LEU A 111 10.55 11.61 3.58
N LEU A 112 10.46 10.34 3.17
CA LEU A 112 9.38 9.46 3.57
C LEU A 112 9.31 9.34 5.10
N LYS A 113 10.44 8.97 5.71
CA LYS A 113 10.57 8.72 7.14
C LYS A 113 10.38 9.98 7.98
N ASN A 114 11.03 11.07 7.56
CA ASN A 114 11.15 12.27 8.38
C ASN A 114 10.05 13.30 8.13
N ASP A 115 9.47 13.35 6.93
CA ASP A 115 8.53 14.42 6.56
C ASP A 115 7.13 13.89 6.18
N TRP A 116 7.04 12.91 5.27
CA TRP A 116 5.76 12.59 4.62
C TRP A 116 4.81 11.79 5.52
N PHE A 117 5.33 10.97 6.41
CA PHE A 117 4.53 10.18 7.35
C PHE A 117 4.50 10.75 8.77
N GLN A 118 4.84 12.03 8.94
CA GLN A 118 4.60 12.72 10.22
C GLN A 118 3.10 12.78 10.51
N ILE A 119 2.71 12.16 11.63
CA ILE A 119 1.32 12.13 12.09
C ILE A 119 1.01 13.45 12.79
N ASN A 120 0.49 14.40 12.02
CA ASN A 120 0.10 15.73 12.51
C ASN A 120 -1.43 15.91 12.62
N SER A 121 -2.19 14.84 12.34
CA SER A 121 -3.64 14.83 12.29
C SER A 121 -4.25 14.20 13.54
N ASP A 122 -5.44 14.67 13.91
CA ASP A 122 -6.27 14.05 14.93
C ASP A 122 -6.67 12.62 14.52
N LEU A 123 -6.29 11.64 15.35
CA LEU A 123 -6.58 10.22 15.16
C LEU A 123 -7.88 9.77 15.85
N SER A 124 -8.67 10.69 16.40
CA SER A 124 -9.95 10.41 17.06
C SER A 124 -10.96 9.67 16.17
N TYR A 125 -10.78 9.69 14.85
CA TYR A 125 -11.59 8.92 13.91
C TYR A 125 -11.48 7.40 14.12
N LEU A 126 -10.43 6.93 14.81
CA LEU A 126 -10.25 5.52 15.19
C LEU A 126 -10.98 5.15 16.48
N ASN A 127 -11.52 6.12 17.24
CA ASN A 127 -12.22 5.87 18.51
C ASN A 127 -13.36 4.83 18.37
N PRO A 128 -14.23 4.88 17.34
CA PRO A 128 -15.29 3.89 17.20
C PRO A 128 -14.75 2.46 17.05
N LEU A 129 -13.64 2.29 16.33
CA LEU A 129 -12.99 0.98 16.20
C LEU A 129 -12.35 0.51 17.51
N LEU A 130 -11.73 1.43 18.27
CA LEU A 130 -11.19 1.13 19.59
C LEU A 130 -12.29 0.68 20.56
N GLU A 131 -13.37 1.44 20.66
CA GLU A 131 -14.51 1.13 21.51
C GLU A 131 -15.12 -0.22 21.13
N PHE A 132 -15.27 -0.48 19.83
CA PHE A 132 -15.73 -1.78 19.32
C PHE A 132 -14.85 -2.94 19.81
N ILE A 133 -13.52 -2.81 19.69
CA ILE A 133 -12.56 -3.85 20.13
C ILE A 133 -12.63 -4.07 21.64
N GLN A 134 -12.74 -3.00 22.43
CA GLN A 134 -12.77 -3.07 23.89
C GLN A 134 -14.10 -3.65 24.41
N ASN A 135 -15.23 -3.30 23.78
CA ASN A 135 -16.55 -3.77 24.18
C ASN A 135 -16.81 -5.24 23.81
N THR A 136 -16.14 -5.74 22.78
CA THR A 136 -16.21 -7.14 22.34
C THR A 136 -15.12 -8.02 22.97
N SER A 137 -14.53 -7.57 24.09
CA SER A 137 -13.40 -8.20 24.77
C SER A 137 -13.66 -9.59 25.36
N ILE A 138 -14.90 -10.07 25.34
CA ILE A 138 -15.28 -11.43 25.78
C ILE A 138 -15.29 -12.40 24.58
N ASP A 139 -15.42 -11.89 23.37
CA ASP A 139 -15.51 -12.71 22.17
C ASP A 139 -14.15 -13.27 21.76
N ASP A 140 -14.12 -14.47 21.21
CA ASP A 140 -12.90 -15.17 20.77
C ASP A 140 -12.57 -14.85 19.31
N TYR A 141 -12.37 -13.56 19.01
CA TYR A 141 -11.88 -13.14 17.69
C TYR A 141 -10.82 -12.04 17.77
N LYS A 142 -9.96 -12.03 16.75
CA LYS A 142 -8.88 -11.05 16.56
C LYS A 142 -9.10 -10.27 15.27
N PHE A 143 -8.68 -9.02 15.28
CA PHE A 143 -8.64 -8.16 14.12
C PHE A 143 -7.32 -8.35 13.37
N GLU A 144 -7.40 -8.99 12.20
CA GLU A 144 -6.25 -9.15 11.33
C GLU A 144 -6.25 -8.05 10.28
N ILE A 145 -5.27 -7.15 10.36
CA ILE A 145 -5.11 -6.02 9.47
C ILE A 145 -3.86 -6.25 8.62
N PHE A 146 -4.05 -6.41 7.32
CA PHE A 146 -2.97 -6.43 6.34
C PHE A 146 -2.90 -5.06 5.67
N THR A 147 -1.76 -4.40 5.76
CA THR A 147 -1.59 -3.05 5.22
C THR A 147 -0.38 -2.93 4.30
N LEU A 148 -0.52 -2.09 3.27
CA LEU A 148 0.56 -1.66 2.39
C LEU A 148 1.15 -0.31 2.85
N ASN A 149 0.58 0.30 3.89
CA ASN A 149 1.05 1.57 4.42
C ASN A 149 2.29 1.36 5.29
N ASN A 150 3.24 2.28 5.14
CA ASN A 150 4.51 2.23 5.88
C ASN A 150 4.50 3.12 7.14
N ASP A 151 3.47 3.95 7.33
CA ASP A 151 3.29 4.89 8.46
C ASP A 151 2.95 4.18 9.78
N MET A 152 3.06 4.88 10.91
CA MET A 152 2.85 4.33 12.26
C MET A 152 1.49 4.66 12.89
N VAL A 153 0.45 4.96 12.09
CA VAL A 153 -0.83 5.48 12.60
C VAL A 153 -1.52 4.49 13.54
N ILE A 154 -1.64 3.23 13.12
CA ILE A 154 -2.32 2.18 13.89
C ILE A 154 -1.51 1.87 15.16
N GLU A 155 -0.20 1.68 15.01
CA GLU A 155 0.69 1.40 16.13
C GLU A 155 0.61 2.46 17.22
N ASN A 156 0.81 3.72 16.84
CA ASN A 156 0.88 4.82 17.80
C ASN A 156 -0.46 5.03 18.49
N TYR A 157 -1.56 4.97 17.74
CA TYR A 157 -2.89 5.19 18.30
C TYR A 157 -3.29 4.06 19.27
N PHE A 158 -3.18 2.79 18.86
CA PHE A 158 -3.67 1.68 19.68
C PHE A 158 -2.74 1.36 20.86
N SER A 159 -1.43 1.58 20.72
CA SER A 159 -0.49 1.39 21.83
C SER A 159 -0.75 2.35 22.99
N VAL A 160 -1.06 3.62 22.69
CA VAL A 160 -1.44 4.62 23.73
C VAL A 160 -2.74 4.24 24.44
N ASN A 161 -3.63 3.55 23.74
CA ASN A 161 -4.93 3.09 24.26
C ASN A 161 -4.90 1.66 24.83
N LYS A 162 -3.71 1.10 25.10
CA LYS A 162 -3.50 -0.23 25.71
C LYS A 162 -3.97 -1.43 24.88
N GLU A 163 -4.16 -1.26 23.57
CA GLU A 163 -4.46 -2.33 22.62
C GLU A 163 -3.26 -2.57 21.69
N ILE A 164 -2.12 -2.92 22.26
CA ILE A 164 -0.83 -2.97 21.54
C ILE A 164 -0.94 -3.97 20.37
N PRO A 165 -0.81 -3.54 19.10
CA PRO A 165 -0.91 -4.45 17.97
C PRO A 165 0.26 -5.44 17.93
N TRP A 166 -0.02 -6.71 17.64
CA TRP A 166 1.02 -7.68 17.28
C TRP A 166 1.53 -7.38 15.88
N ARG A 167 2.84 -7.17 15.75
CA ARG A 167 3.50 -6.79 14.48
C ARG A 167 4.52 -7.81 13.99
N GLY A 168 4.70 -8.92 14.72
CA GLY A 168 5.74 -9.92 14.46
C GLY A 168 7.09 -9.66 15.13
N PHE A 169 7.17 -8.69 16.05
CA PHE A 169 8.39 -8.33 16.77
C PHE A 169 8.29 -8.66 18.26
N ILE A 170 9.34 -9.24 18.83
CA ILE A 170 9.51 -9.43 20.27
C ILE A 170 10.78 -8.72 20.70
N ASN A 171 10.67 -7.81 21.67
CA ASN A 171 11.78 -6.95 22.13
C ASN A 171 12.51 -6.25 20.96
N GLY A 172 11.75 -5.80 19.95
CA GLY A 172 12.32 -5.12 18.79
C GLY A 172 12.87 -6.02 17.70
N ARG A 173 13.01 -7.33 17.88
CA ARG A 173 13.52 -8.25 16.84
C ARG A 173 12.37 -8.96 16.14
N TRP A 174 12.44 -9.06 14.80
CA TRP A 174 11.49 -9.85 14.02
C TRP A 174 11.56 -11.33 14.43
N GLN A 175 10.40 -11.90 14.77
CA GLN A 175 10.25 -13.32 15.15
C GLN A 175 9.27 -14.07 14.23
N GLY A 176 8.57 -13.37 13.34
CA GLY A 176 7.63 -13.98 12.41
C GLY A 176 6.17 -13.74 12.75
N ILE A 177 5.32 -14.61 12.24
CA ILE A 177 3.88 -14.55 12.46
C ILE A 177 3.54 -15.03 13.88
N ARG A 178 2.46 -14.51 14.46
CA ARG A 178 2.04 -14.86 15.82
C ARG A 178 1.83 -16.36 15.94
N ASN A 179 2.42 -16.94 16.97
CA ASN A 179 2.05 -18.27 17.44
C ASN A 179 1.12 -18.06 18.62
N ASP A 180 -0.09 -18.63 18.58
CA ASP A 180 -1.07 -18.52 19.66
C ASP A 180 -0.50 -19.16 20.94
N THR A 181 0.14 -18.33 21.76
CA THR A 181 0.67 -18.70 23.07
C THR A 181 -0.12 -17.96 24.14
N GLN A 182 -0.35 -18.61 25.28
CA GLN A 182 -1.40 -18.23 26.24
C GLN A 182 -1.10 -16.97 27.09
N ASN A 183 0.03 -16.28 26.92
CA ASN A 183 0.44 -15.15 27.76
C ASN A 183 1.12 -14.04 26.94
N ASP A 184 0.38 -13.45 26.01
CA ASP A 184 0.93 -12.47 25.09
C ASP A 184 0.53 -11.04 25.51
N PRO A 185 1.47 -10.09 25.71
CA PRO A 185 1.15 -8.72 26.15
C PRO A 185 0.43 -7.86 25.09
N TYR A 186 0.17 -8.42 23.91
CA TYR A 186 -0.42 -7.73 22.77
C TYR A 186 -1.93 -7.86 22.81
N GLY A 187 -2.60 -6.80 22.33
CA GLY A 187 -4.04 -6.74 22.22
C GLY A 187 -4.61 -7.66 21.15
N ARG A 188 -5.83 -7.34 20.73
CA ARG A 188 -6.63 -8.14 19.79
C ARG A 188 -6.35 -7.81 18.31
N ILE A 189 -5.38 -6.93 18.04
CA ILE A 189 -5.02 -6.48 16.70
C ILE A 189 -3.76 -7.21 16.28
N ASP A 190 -3.83 -7.99 15.20
CA ASP A 190 -2.67 -8.50 14.48
C ASP A 190 -2.46 -7.60 13.25
N LEU A 191 -1.40 -6.79 13.26
CA LEU A 191 -1.06 -5.81 12.22
C LEU A 191 0.13 -6.29 11.38
N TYR A 192 -0.14 -6.64 10.14
CA TYR A 192 0.84 -7.16 9.19
C TYR A 192 1.15 -6.14 8.09
N LYS A 193 2.38 -5.61 8.06
CA LYS A 193 2.82 -4.60 7.11
C LYS A 193 3.55 -5.19 5.91
N LEU A 194 2.83 -5.46 4.83
CA LEU A 194 3.35 -6.19 3.67
C LEU A 194 4.47 -5.44 2.93
N HIS A 195 4.48 -4.10 2.98
CA HIS A 195 5.51 -3.25 2.37
C HIS A 195 6.54 -2.71 3.37
N GLY A 196 6.52 -3.21 4.61
CA GLY A 196 7.42 -2.77 5.65
C GLY A 196 6.95 -1.54 6.39
N SER A 197 7.84 -0.95 7.16
CA SER A 197 7.51 0.18 8.03
C SER A 197 8.66 1.15 8.15
N ILE A 198 8.35 2.43 8.39
CA ILE A 198 9.36 3.47 8.56
C ILE A 198 10.22 3.31 9.82
N ASP A 199 9.74 2.56 10.80
CA ASP A 199 10.46 2.22 12.03
C ASP A 199 11.24 0.91 11.92
N TRP A 200 11.19 0.21 10.79
CA TRP A 200 11.96 -1.01 10.59
C TRP A 200 13.34 -0.71 10.04
N VAL A 201 14.35 -1.44 10.51
CA VAL A 201 15.73 -1.41 10.01
C VAL A 201 16.22 -2.83 9.80
N ARG A 202 17.15 -3.00 8.86
CA ARG A 202 17.85 -4.26 8.64
C ARG A 202 19.30 -4.10 9.03
N LEU A 203 19.84 -5.06 9.78
CA LEU A 203 21.23 -5.07 10.19
C LEU A 203 22.11 -5.84 9.19
N GLU A 204 23.42 -5.70 9.31
CA GLU A 204 24.39 -6.42 8.46
C GLU A 204 24.28 -7.96 8.55
N ASP A 205 23.87 -8.48 9.71
CA ASP A 205 23.60 -9.91 9.94
C ASP A 205 22.28 -10.40 9.32
N MET A 206 21.58 -9.53 8.59
CA MET A 206 20.31 -9.74 7.91
C MET A 206 19.08 -9.80 8.83
N ASP A 207 19.24 -9.67 10.15
CA ASP A 207 18.11 -9.53 11.07
C ASP A 207 17.38 -8.21 10.84
N VAL A 208 16.08 -8.22 11.18
CA VAL A 208 15.19 -7.07 11.04
C VAL A 208 14.71 -6.65 12.41
N TRP A 209 14.75 -5.34 12.66
CA TRP A 209 14.48 -4.76 13.97
C TRP A 209 13.63 -3.50 13.91
N GLU A 210 12.95 -3.20 15.01
CA GLU A 210 12.35 -1.89 15.30
C GLU A 210 13.44 -0.93 15.79
N VAL A 211 13.62 0.19 15.10
CA VAL A 211 14.73 1.14 15.33
C VAL A 211 14.77 1.70 16.75
N GLU A 212 13.60 1.92 17.38
CA GLU A 212 13.50 2.46 18.74
C GLU A 212 13.91 1.46 19.82
N LYS A 213 13.92 0.17 19.49
CA LYS A 213 14.30 -0.92 20.39
C LYS A 213 15.73 -1.39 20.18
N LEU A 214 16.45 -0.73 19.26
CA LEU A 214 17.82 -1.04 18.94
C LEU A 214 18.78 -0.39 19.94
N ASP A 215 19.66 -1.19 20.54
CA ASP A 215 20.74 -0.69 21.39
C ASP A 215 21.76 0.10 20.55
N ASP A 216 22.48 1.03 21.17
CA ASP A 216 23.40 1.94 20.45
C ASP A 216 24.49 1.18 19.67
N GLU A 217 25.04 0.09 20.23
CA GLU A 217 26.03 -0.77 19.55
C GLU A 217 25.48 -1.39 18.24
N LYS A 218 24.18 -1.71 18.20
CA LYS A 218 23.56 -2.30 17.01
C LYS A 218 23.20 -1.27 15.96
N LYS A 219 23.04 0.00 16.34
CA LYS A 219 22.76 1.10 15.38
C LYS A 219 23.90 1.29 14.39
N GLU A 220 25.13 1.00 14.80
CA GLU A 220 26.31 1.03 13.91
C GLU A 220 26.25 -0.04 12.81
N ASN A 221 25.49 -1.11 13.02
CA ASN A 221 25.35 -2.23 12.06
C ASN A 221 24.11 -2.10 11.16
N ILE A 222 23.44 -0.94 11.13
CA ILE A 222 22.28 -0.73 10.25
C ILE A 222 22.76 -0.67 8.79
N GLN A 223 22.09 -1.41 7.91
CA GLN A 223 22.31 -1.30 6.48
C GLN A 223 21.68 0.00 5.96
N ASP A 224 22.49 1.05 5.78
CA ASP A 224 22.01 2.37 5.32
C ASP A 224 21.24 2.33 4.01
N LYS A 225 21.63 1.44 3.08
CA LYS A 225 20.95 1.23 1.79
C LYS A 225 19.48 0.78 1.96
N HIS A 226 19.18 0.17 3.09
CA HIS A 226 17.89 -0.44 3.43
C HIS A 226 17.22 0.24 4.62
N ASN A 227 17.59 1.48 4.96
CA ASN A 227 16.99 2.26 6.04
C ASN A 227 16.11 3.41 5.48
N PRO A 228 14.80 3.46 5.81
CA PRO A 228 14.04 2.45 6.52
C PRO A 228 13.82 1.18 5.68
N TYR A 229 13.51 0.07 6.34
CA TYR A 229 13.29 -1.22 5.69
C TYR A 229 11.88 -1.34 5.16
N VAL A 230 11.69 -0.72 3.99
CA VAL A 230 10.43 -0.66 3.26
C VAL A 230 10.61 -1.13 1.81
N ILE A 231 9.55 -1.72 1.26
CA ILE A 231 9.44 -2.02 -0.16
C ILE A 231 8.91 -0.77 -0.86
N PHE A 232 9.82 -0.07 -1.56
CA PHE A 232 9.45 0.95 -2.52
C PHE A 232 9.33 0.36 -3.92
N GLY A 233 8.11 0.40 -4.47
CA GLY A 233 7.80 -0.11 -5.80
C GLY A 233 7.66 -1.64 -5.89
N GLN A 234 7.09 -2.10 -7.00
CA GLN A 234 6.53 -3.45 -7.21
C GLN A 234 7.56 -4.52 -7.61
N GLY A 235 8.70 -4.58 -6.92
CA GLY A 235 9.70 -5.61 -7.20
C GLY A 235 9.28 -6.97 -6.63
N THR A 236 8.91 -7.93 -7.47
CA THR A 236 8.55 -9.31 -7.07
C THR A 236 9.65 -10.00 -6.25
N LYS A 237 10.93 -9.70 -6.54
CA LYS A 237 12.10 -10.25 -5.84
C LYS A 237 12.22 -9.79 -4.38
N THR A 238 11.60 -8.67 -4.02
CA THR A 238 11.64 -8.15 -2.64
C THR A 238 10.77 -8.99 -1.68
N PHE A 239 9.78 -9.72 -2.19
CA PHE A 239 8.98 -10.66 -1.40
C PHE A 239 9.71 -11.98 -1.08
N SER A 240 10.94 -12.18 -1.57
CA SER A 240 11.72 -13.40 -1.34
C SER A 240 12.61 -13.34 -0.10
N VAL A 241 12.55 -12.27 0.69
CA VAL A 241 13.34 -12.09 1.92
C VAL A 241 12.45 -11.79 3.12
N GLU A 242 12.92 -12.14 4.33
CA GLU A 242 12.24 -11.81 5.58
C GLU A 242 12.27 -10.30 5.86
N PRO A 243 11.20 -9.70 6.43
CA PRO A 243 9.97 -10.34 6.92
C PRO A 243 8.91 -10.54 5.81
N PHE A 244 9.14 -9.98 4.63
CA PHE A 244 8.14 -9.87 3.56
C PHE A 244 7.65 -11.22 3.05
N PHE A 245 8.53 -12.23 2.97
CA PHE A 245 8.16 -13.59 2.58
C PHE A 245 7.15 -14.20 3.56
N SER A 246 7.43 -14.18 4.86
CA SER A 246 6.52 -14.68 5.88
C SER A 246 5.20 -13.93 5.90
N LEU A 247 5.24 -12.59 5.77
CA LEU A 247 4.06 -11.73 5.75
C LEU A 247 3.15 -12.03 4.57
N ILE A 248 3.70 -12.14 3.36
CA ILE A 248 2.92 -12.36 2.15
C ILE A 248 2.38 -13.79 2.07
N ASN A 249 3.15 -14.77 2.53
CA ASN A 249 2.70 -16.14 2.67
C ASN A 249 1.54 -16.23 3.67
N HIS A 250 1.65 -15.55 4.81
CA HIS A 250 0.57 -15.49 5.79
C HIS A 250 -0.69 -14.83 5.22
N PHE A 251 -0.55 -13.70 4.54
CA PHE A 251 -1.66 -13.05 3.83
C PHE A 251 -2.37 -14.01 2.88
N ASN A 252 -1.63 -14.71 2.02
CA ASN A 252 -2.19 -15.70 1.11
C ASN A 252 -2.91 -16.83 1.86
N ASN A 253 -2.35 -17.32 2.95
CA ASN A 253 -2.98 -18.37 3.77
C ASN A 253 -4.29 -17.89 4.40
N ARG A 254 -4.35 -16.65 4.90
CA ARG A 254 -5.57 -16.08 5.48
C ARG A 254 -6.66 -15.84 4.44
N LEU A 255 -6.29 -15.35 3.25
CA LEU A 255 -7.22 -15.20 2.13
C LEU A 255 -7.84 -16.53 1.69
N ASN A 256 -7.06 -17.61 1.70
CA ASN A 256 -7.52 -18.95 1.29
C ASN A 256 -8.14 -19.77 2.44
N SER A 257 -8.18 -19.24 3.67
CA SER A 257 -8.83 -19.91 4.81
C SER A 257 -10.33 -20.12 4.54
N SER A 258 -10.88 -21.25 4.99
CA SER A 258 -12.32 -21.51 4.96
C SER A 258 -13.10 -20.73 6.01
N SER A 259 -12.39 -20.09 6.96
CA SER A 259 -12.99 -19.30 8.03
C SER A 259 -13.13 -17.81 7.70
N LYS A 260 -12.76 -17.40 6.49
CA LYS A 260 -12.72 -15.99 6.06
C LYS A 260 -13.38 -15.86 4.70
N ASP A 261 -14.60 -15.35 4.71
CA ASP A 261 -15.40 -15.17 3.50
C ASP A 261 -15.52 -13.69 3.08
N TYR A 262 -15.29 -12.75 3.98
CA TYR A 262 -15.48 -11.32 3.74
C TYR A 262 -14.17 -10.56 3.90
N PHE A 263 -13.72 -9.88 2.84
CA PHE A 263 -12.50 -9.09 2.83
C PHE A 263 -12.82 -7.62 2.65
N PHE A 264 -12.54 -6.80 3.67
CA PHE A 264 -12.70 -5.36 3.61
C PHE A 264 -11.42 -4.71 3.09
N ILE A 265 -11.50 -4.05 1.94
CA ILE A 265 -10.38 -3.40 1.25
C ILE A 265 -10.57 -1.89 1.34
N ILE A 266 -9.83 -1.25 2.24
CA ILE A 266 -10.07 0.15 2.62
C ILE A 266 -8.97 1.04 2.05
N GLY A 267 -9.34 2.00 1.20
CA GLY A 267 -8.43 3.02 0.68
C GLY A 267 -7.33 2.51 -0.27
N TYR A 268 -7.45 1.29 -0.77
CA TYR A 268 -6.49 0.69 -1.70
C TYR A 268 -6.85 1.00 -3.15
N SER A 269 -5.87 1.40 -3.96
CA SER A 269 -6.04 1.78 -5.37
C SER A 269 -5.94 0.60 -6.35
N PHE A 270 -5.54 -0.59 -5.89
CA PHE A 270 -5.25 -1.76 -6.73
C PHE A 270 -4.08 -1.58 -7.69
N PHE A 271 -3.14 -0.67 -7.42
CA PHE A 271 -1.97 -0.54 -8.31
C PHE A 271 -0.91 -1.61 -8.12
N ASP A 272 -0.95 -2.45 -7.09
CA ASP A 272 0.00 -3.56 -6.90
C ASP A 272 -0.54 -4.88 -7.48
N PRO A 273 -0.05 -5.32 -8.65
CA PRO A 273 -0.63 -6.49 -9.31
C PRO A 273 -0.35 -7.80 -8.56
N TYR A 274 0.73 -7.86 -7.77
CA TYR A 274 1.07 -9.03 -7.00
C TYR A 274 0.05 -9.25 -5.87
N VAL A 275 -0.27 -8.19 -5.12
CA VAL A 275 -1.31 -8.23 -4.08
C VAL A 275 -2.68 -8.52 -4.69
N ASN A 276 -3.00 -7.88 -5.83
CA ASN A 276 -4.25 -8.12 -6.54
C ASN A 276 -4.41 -9.57 -7.00
N ASN A 277 -3.33 -10.21 -7.48
CA ASN A 277 -3.34 -11.61 -7.89
C ASN A 277 -3.78 -12.52 -6.74
N LEU A 278 -3.27 -12.28 -5.52
CA LEU A 278 -3.66 -13.04 -4.34
C LEU A 278 -5.13 -12.81 -3.97
N LEU A 279 -5.57 -11.55 -3.97
CA LEU A 279 -6.96 -11.19 -3.70
C LEU A 279 -7.92 -11.84 -4.72
N PHE A 280 -7.67 -11.67 -6.02
CA PHE A 280 -8.55 -12.15 -7.08
C PHE A 280 -8.56 -13.68 -7.15
N ASN A 281 -7.44 -14.34 -6.86
CA ASN A 281 -7.40 -15.79 -6.79
C ASN A 281 -8.21 -16.35 -5.60
N ALA A 282 -8.21 -15.64 -4.47
CA ALA A 282 -8.91 -16.05 -3.26
C ALA A 282 -10.42 -15.77 -3.30
N VAL A 283 -10.85 -14.71 -3.98
CA VAL A 283 -12.25 -14.28 -4.08
C VAL A 283 -12.97 -15.14 -5.13
N LYS A 284 -13.49 -16.28 -4.68
CA LYS A 284 -14.26 -17.24 -5.48
C LYS A 284 -15.45 -17.78 -4.68
N GLY A 285 -16.48 -18.27 -5.37
CA GLY A 285 -17.66 -18.85 -4.74
C GLY A 285 -18.42 -17.81 -3.94
N PHE A 286 -18.61 -18.04 -2.64
CA PHE A 286 -19.34 -17.12 -1.75
C PHE A 286 -18.50 -16.00 -1.14
N LYS A 287 -17.19 -16.00 -1.38
CA LYS A 287 -16.30 -14.97 -0.80
C LYS A 287 -16.58 -13.60 -1.43
N LYS A 288 -16.54 -12.55 -0.62
CA LYS A 288 -16.81 -11.16 -1.03
C LYS A 288 -15.61 -10.26 -0.80
N LEU A 289 -15.33 -9.42 -1.78
CA LEU A 289 -14.35 -8.33 -1.74
C LEU A 289 -15.09 -7.00 -1.58
N ILE A 290 -15.15 -6.48 -0.36
CA ILE A 290 -15.86 -5.25 -0.01
C ILE A 290 -14.89 -4.08 -0.09
N ILE A 291 -14.99 -3.30 -1.16
CA ILE A 291 -14.12 -2.16 -1.43
C ILE A 291 -14.71 -0.91 -0.77
N VAL A 292 -13.94 -0.30 0.13
CA VAL A 292 -14.29 0.95 0.81
C VAL A 292 -13.34 2.04 0.34
N ASN A 293 -13.84 2.95 -0.49
CA ASN A 293 -13.02 4.02 -1.04
C ASN A 293 -13.92 5.18 -1.49
N PRO A 294 -13.66 6.44 -1.11
CA PRO A 294 -14.53 7.55 -1.49
C PRO A 294 -14.61 7.78 -3.01
N ASN A 295 -13.58 7.38 -3.76
CA ASN A 295 -13.56 7.52 -5.21
C ASN A 295 -12.76 6.36 -5.83
N PHE A 296 -13.48 5.33 -6.27
CA PHE A 296 -12.92 4.17 -6.92
C PHE A 296 -13.83 3.66 -8.04
N GLY A 297 -13.24 3.43 -9.22
CA GLY A 297 -13.95 3.02 -10.43
C GLY A 297 -14.03 4.11 -11.50
N PRO A 298 -14.60 3.79 -12.67
CA PRO A 298 -14.65 4.70 -13.81
C PRO A 298 -15.68 5.82 -13.58
N GLU A 299 -15.46 7.02 -14.12
CA GLU A 299 -16.35 8.17 -13.85
C GLU A 299 -17.83 7.90 -14.13
N LYS A 300 -18.12 7.03 -15.12
CA LYS A 300 -19.48 6.65 -15.54
C LYS A 300 -20.32 5.96 -14.46
N ILE A 301 -19.69 5.29 -13.47
CA ILE A 301 -20.44 4.61 -12.39
C ILE A 301 -20.94 5.60 -11.32
N PHE A 302 -20.51 6.86 -11.37
CA PHE A 302 -20.95 7.91 -10.45
C PHE A 302 -22.05 8.78 -11.07
N THR A 303 -22.98 9.26 -10.25
CA THR A 303 -24.00 10.23 -10.67
C THR A 303 -23.38 11.61 -10.92
N LYS A 304 -24.07 12.49 -11.69
CA LYS A 304 -23.62 13.86 -11.98
C LYS A 304 -23.34 14.69 -10.71
N ASP A 305 -24.06 14.41 -9.63
CA ASP A 305 -23.66 14.81 -8.28
C ASP A 305 -22.59 13.82 -7.79
N LYS A 306 -21.34 14.29 -7.71
CA LYS A 306 -20.11 13.49 -7.53
C LYS A 306 -19.99 12.72 -6.20
N LYS A 307 -21.08 12.54 -5.44
CA LYS A 307 -21.12 11.64 -4.30
C LYS A 307 -22.49 10.95 -4.27
N PRO A 308 -22.54 9.60 -4.23
CA PRO A 308 -23.79 8.89 -4.01
C PRO A 308 -24.37 9.34 -2.66
N GLN A 309 -25.70 9.44 -2.51
CA GLN A 309 -26.31 9.58 -1.19
C GLN A 309 -26.40 8.18 -0.59
N PRO A 310 -25.48 7.79 0.31
CA PRO A 310 -25.43 6.45 0.85
C PRO A 310 -26.13 6.48 2.23
N GLY A 311 -27.10 5.59 2.43
CA GLY A 311 -27.92 5.56 3.65
C GLY A 311 -27.72 4.25 4.43
N PRO A 312 -28.00 4.25 5.75
CA PRO A 312 -27.97 3.03 6.58
C PRO A 312 -28.82 1.90 5.99
N ASP A 313 -29.97 2.23 5.38
CA ASP A 313 -30.93 1.26 4.82
C ASP A 313 -30.38 0.38 3.69
N ASN A 314 -29.27 0.77 3.05
CA ASN A 314 -28.59 -0.03 2.03
C ASN A 314 -27.08 -0.18 2.34
N PHE A 315 -26.69 -0.06 3.61
CA PHE A 315 -25.31 -0.22 4.06
C PHE A 315 -24.31 0.64 3.29
N PHE A 316 -24.74 1.84 2.90
CA PHE A 316 -23.92 2.78 2.14
C PHE A 316 -23.38 2.25 0.79
N ARG A 317 -23.93 1.15 0.24
CA ARG A 317 -23.53 0.62 -1.08
C ARG A 317 -23.73 1.66 -2.19
N ILE A 318 -22.87 1.63 -3.20
CA ILE A 318 -23.03 2.46 -4.39
C ILE A 318 -24.39 2.21 -5.07
N LYS A 319 -25.03 3.29 -5.53
CA LYS A 319 -26.17 3.22 -6.43
C LYS A 319 -25.69 3.48 -7.86
N TYR A 320 -25.65 2.42 -8.68
CA TYR A 320 -25.26 2.53 -10.07
C TYR A 320 -26.29 3.33 -10.89
N PRO A 321 -25.85 4.28 -11.74
CA PRO A 321 -26.66 4.82 -12.83
C PRO A 321 -27.27 3.73 -13.72
N ALA A 322 -28.41 4.01 -14.35
CA ALA A 322 -29.22 3.03 -15.09
C ALA A 322 -28.46 2.26 -16.21
N GLU A 323 -27.39 2.85 -16.77
CA GLU A 323 -26.58 2.27 -17.83
C GLU A 323 -25.29 1.59 -17.34
N THR A 324 -25.10 1.53 -16.01
CA THR A 324 -23.90 0.98 -15.40
C THR A 324 -24.25 -0.08 -14.38
N ASN A 325 -23.28 -0.92 -14.08
CA ASN A 325 -23.42 -1.98 -13.11
C ASN A 325 -22.05 -2.35 -12.52
N GLN A 326 -22.07 -3.36 -11.67
CA GLN A 326 -20.89 -3.88 -11.01
C GLN A 326 -19.82 -4.44 -11.97
N GLY A 327 -20.23 -4.91 -13.14
CA GLY A 327 -19.33 -5.33 -14.21
C GLY A 327 -18.37 -4.22 -14.65
N ASP A 328 -18.81 -2.95 -14.64
CA ASP A 328 -17.94 -1.82 -14.95
C ASP A 328 -16.77 -1.69 -13.96
N LEU A 329 -16.98 -2.08 -12.70
CA LEU A 329 -15.94 -2.11 -11.68
C LEU A 329 -14.96 -3.26 -11.91
N THR A 330 -15.45 -4.43 -12.36
CA THR A 330 -14.60 -5.56 -12.73
C THR A 330 -13.73 -5.26 -13.95
N ASP A 331 -14.29 -4.58 -14.95
CA ASP A 331 -13.54 -4.16 -16.14
C ASP A 331 -12.48 -3.11 -15.76
N TYR A 332 -12.81 -2.19 -14.86
CA TYR A 332 -11.85 -1.22 -14.32
C TYR A 332 -10.65 -1.90 -13.63
N LEU A 333 -10.90 -2.87 -12.75
CA LEU A 333 -9.84 -3.66 -12.10
C LEU A 333 -8.99 -4.44 -13.11
N ARG A 334 -9.64 -4.99 -14.16
CA ARG A 334 -8.94 -5.71 -15.24
C ARG A 334 -7.97 -4.80 -15.99
N GLU A 335 -8.38 -3.58 -16.32
CA GLU A 335 -7.50 -2.62 -17.01
C GLU A 335 -6.30 -2.21 -16.15
N ILE A 336 -6.48 -2.08 -14.83
CA ILE A 336 -5.35 -1.85 -13.91
C ILE A 336 -4.37 -3.04 -13.96
N GLN A 337 -4.88 -4.27 -13.92
CA GLN A 337 -4.05 -5.49 -13.96
C GLN A 337 -3.28 -5.68 -15.27
N LYS A 338 -3.83 -5.24 -16.40
CA LYS A 338 -3.16 -5.32 -17.72
C LYS A 338 -1.98 -4.37 -17.85
N ASN A 339 -1.87 -3.39 -16.97
CA ASN A 339 -0.87 -2.35 -17.12
C ASN A 339 0.55 -2.90 -16.87
N SER A 340 1.31 -3.01 -17.95
CA SER A 340 2.70 -3.49 -17.93
C SER A 340 3.66 -2.56 -17.17
N PHE A 341 3.25 -1.34 -16.84
CA PHE A 341 4.05 -0.48 -15.99
C PHE A 341 4.18 -1.08 -14.58
N TYR A 342 3.10 -1.68 -14.07
CA TYR A 342 2.99 -2.13 -12.68
C TYR A 342 3.41 -3.58 -12.45
N SER A 343 3.56 -4.37 -13.52
CA SER A 343 4.00 -5.77 -13.42
C SER A 343 5.16 -6.00 -14.36
N GLU A 344 6.23 -6.63 -13.86
CA GLU A 344 7.34 -7.10 -14.69
C GLU A 344 6.90 -8.23 -15.63
N LEU A 345 5.88 -9.01 -15.24
CA LEU A 345 5.34 -10.14 -16.00
C LEU A 345 3.80 -10.06 -16.04
N PRO A 346 3.22 -9.10 -16.79
CA PRO A 346 1.77 -8.87 -16.82
C PRO A 346 0.98 -10.09 -17.34
N GLU A 347 1.59 -10.99 -18.10
CA GLU A 347 0.96 -12.21 -18.63
C GLU A 347 0.56 -13.23 -17.55
N PHE A 348 1.15 -13.16 -16.35
CA PHE A 348 0.78 -14.01 -15.22
C PHE A 348 -0.24 -13.36 -14.28
N ASN A 349 -0.68 -12.13 -14.59
CA ASN A 349 -1.68 -11.46 -13.78
C ASN A 349 -3.06 -12.12 -13.94
N TYR A 350 -3.80 -12.21 -12.83
CA TYR A 350 -5.20 -12.59 -12.88
C TYR A 350 -6.04 -11.41 -13.39
N PHE A 351 -6.83 -11.66 -14.43
CA PHE A 351 -7.67 -10.65 -15.10
C PHE A 351 -9.17 -10.79 -14.81
N THR A 352 -9.56 -11.85 -14.11
CA THR A 352 -10.95 -12.23 -13.91
C THR A 352 -11.30 -12.21 -12.43
N ILE A 353 -12.29 -11.39 -12.10
CA ILE A 353 -13.01 -11.39 -10.83
C ILE A 353 -14.50 -11.34 -11.17
N SER A 354 -15.32 -12.15 -10.49
CA SER A 354 -16.77 -12.12 -10.72
C SER A 354 -17.36 -10.83 -10.16
N ALA A 355 -18.28 -10.22 -10.90
CA ALA A 355 -18.96 -9.01 -10.45
C ALA A 355 -19.68 -9.28 -9.12
N GLU A 356 -20.37 -10.41 -9.00
CA GLU A 356 -21.11 -10.80 -7.79
C GLU A 356 -20.25 -10.95 -6.53
N ASN A 357 -18.93 -11.10 -6.69
CA ASN A 357 -18.01 -11.23 -5.56
C ASN A 357 -17.47 -9.89 -5.07
N ILE A 358 -17.77 -8.78 -5.74
CA ILE A 358 -17.32 -7.46 -5.30
C ILE A 358 -18.46 -6.78 -4.55
N GLU A 359 -18.15 -5.82 -3.69
CA GLU A 359 -19.10 -4.87 -3.13
C GLU A 359 -18.39 -3.52 -3.06
N TYR A 360 -19.09 -2.42 -3.30
CA TYR A 360 -18.47 -1.09 -3.29
C TYR A 360 -19.20 -0.12 -2.37
N ILE A 361 -18.47 0.39 -1.38
CA ILE A 361 -18.89 1.36 -0.38
C ILE A 361 -18.11 2.66 -0.61
N PRO A 362 -18.71 3.67 -1.25
CA PRO A 362 -18.10 4.94 -1.61
C PRO A 362 -17.95 5.91 -0.41
N LEU A 363 -17.34 5.44 0.68
CA LEU A 363 -17.12 6.20 1.90
C LEU A 363 -15.63 6.50 2.13
N PRO A 364 -15.28 7.70 2.65
CA PRO A 364 -14.00 7.93 3.29
C PRO A 364 -13.77 6.97 4.47
N THR A 365 -12.53 6.57 4.72
CA THR A 365 -12.15 5.66 5.82
C THR A 365 -12.71 6.10 7.18
N LYS A 366 -12.65 7.40 7.49
CA LYS A 366 -13.19 7.97 8.73
C LYS A 366 -14.70 7.73 8.86
N ASP A 367 -15.44 7.90 7.77
CA ASP A 367 -16.89 7.72 7.79
C ASP A 367 -17.24 6.24 7.86
N PHE A 368 -16.55 5.37 7.11
CA PHE A 368 -16.71 3.92 7.22
C PHE A 368 -16.47 3.43 8.65
N ILE A 369 -15.37 3.84 9.29
CA ILE A 369 -15.08 3.44 10.67
C ILE A 369 -16.18 3.91 11.62
N ARG A 370 -16.62 5.17 11.48
CA ARG A 370 -17.71 5.71 12.30
C ARG A 370 -18.99 4.91 12.11
N GLU A 371 -19.48 4.72 10.88
CA GLU A 371 -20.79 4.10 10.65
C GLU A 371 -20.79 2.60 10.96
N PHE A 372 -19.73 1.85 10.59
CA PHE A 372 -19.71 0.39 10.71
C PHE A 372 -19.26 -0.14 12.08
N PHE A 373 -18.53 0.64 12.88
CA PHE A 373 -18.03 0.18 14.18
C PHE A 373 -18.67 0.91 15.38
N SER A 374 -19.40 2.00 15.18
CA SER A 374 -20.23 2.58 16.25
C SER A 374 -21.33 1.62 16.69
N ASN A 375 -21.91 1.87 17.87
CA ASN A 375 -22.98 1.04 18.44
C ASN A 375 -22.60 -0.45 18.49
N ASN A 376 -21.35 -0.76 18.87
CA ASN A 376 -20.83 -2.13 18.90
C ASN A 376 -20.98 -2.88 17.56
N GLY A 377 -20.91 -2.15 16.44
CA GLY A 377 -20.86 -2.72 15.10
C GLY A 377 -22.16 -3.34 14.60
N ASP A 378 -23.31 -2.92 15.14
CA ASP A 378 -24.63 -3.39 14.68
C ASP A 378 -24.77 -3.37 13.15
N LEU A 379 -24.38 -2.25 12.51
CA LEU A 379 -24.44 -2.11 11.05
C LEU A 379 -23.53 -3.10 10.32
N LEU A 380 -22.33 -3.36 10.86
CA LEU A 380 -21.40 -4.35 10.29
C LEU A 380 -21.99 -5.75 10.37
N PHE A 381 -22.57 -6.12 11.52
CA PHE A 381 -23.19 -7.43 11.68
C PHE A 381 -24.42 -7.62 10.79
N GLU A 382 -25.28 -6.61 10.69
CA GLU A 382 -26.42 -6.63 9.76
C GLU A 382 -25.95 -6.74 8.30
N PHE A 383 -24.90 -6.00 7.92
CA PHE A 383 -24.34 -6.06 6.57
C PHE A 383 -23.83 -7.46 6.21
N ILE A 384 -23.09 -8.10 7.11
CA ILE A 384 -22.58 -9.46 6.91
C ILE A 384 -23.72 -10.49 6.91
N LYS A 385 -24.71 -10.31 7.77
CA LYS A 385 -25.87 -11.21 7.86
C LYS A 385 -26.61 -11.33 6.52
N VAL A 386 -26.73 -10.23 5.76
CA VAL A 386 -27.34 -10.27 4.42
C VAL A 386 -26.61 -11.26 3.51
N PHE A 387 -25.28 -11.29 3.52
CA PHE A 387 -24.52 -12.21 2.68
C PHE A 387 -24.60 -13.67 3.14
N GLU A 388 -24.64 -13.91 4.46
CA GLU A 388 -24.84 -15.26 4.99
C GLU A 388 -26.22 -15.81 4.62
N GLU A 389 -27.27 -14.97 4.66
CA GLU A 389 -28.62 -15.36 4.22
C GLU A 389 -28.65 -15.70 2.72
N GLU A 390 -28.03 -14.88 1.87
CA GLU A 390 -27.88 -15.16 0.42
C GLU A 390 -27.13 -16.48 0.15
N LYS A 391 -26.08 -16.74 0.92
CA LYS A 391 -25.27 -17.96 0.85
C LYS A 391 -26.04 -19.20 1.25
N GLU A 392 -26.85 -19.15 2.30
CA GLU A 392 -27.69 -20.30 2.70
C GLU A 392 -28.80 -20.58 1.67
N ILE A 393 -29.39 -19.55 1.06
CA ILE A 393 -30.41 -19.72 0.01
C ILE A 393 -29.83 -20.37 -1.26
N SER A 394 -28.58 -20.05 -1.59
CA SER A 394 -27.93 -20.46 -2.84
C SER A 394 -27.19 -21.80 -2.75
N ARG A 395 -27.09 -22.42 -1.57
CA ARG A 395 -26.56 -23.78 -1.42
C ARG A 395 -27.51 -24.80 -2.06
N PRO A 396 -27.12 -25.50 -3.13
CA PRO A 396 -27.90 -26.64 -3.60
C PRO A 396 -27.92 -27.71 -2.52
N PHE A 397 -29.11 -28.27 -2.25
CA PHE A 397 -29.37 -29.34 -1.28
C PHE A 397 -28.38 -30.50 -1.34
#